data_AF-A0A2D6FGZ2-F1
#
_entry.id   AF-A0A2D6FGZ2-F1
#
_cell.length_a   1.000
_cell.length_b   1.000
_cell.length_c   1.000
_cell.angle_alpha   90.00
_cell.angle_beta   90.00
_cell.angle_gamma   90.00
#
_symmetry.space_group_name_H-M   'P 1'
#
loop_
_entity.id
_entity.type
_entity.pdbx_description
1 polymer ?
#
loop_
_entity_poly.entity_id
_entity_poly.type
_entity_poly.pdbx_seq_one_letter_code
_entity_poly.pdbx_strand_id
1 'polypeptide(L)'
;WITKATESSVAVRAFQQGELDLEKAMQEAQRLDALGLLADAVGQAQSLESAVLKLHTSWRRLGGLQERLWVESGSSTPYLRDVLSALQSLSGATLRVSLGELAGGKRVRLQLVEESPDQLDPPPMP
;
A
#
# COMPACT_ATOMS: atom_id res chain seq x y z
N TRP A 1 9.39 10.44 -21.51
CA TRP A 1 8.78 9.12 -21.23
C TRP A 1 9.81 8.13 -20.75
N ILE A 2 10.88 7.90 -21.51
CA ILE A 2 12.01 7.02 -21.13
C ILE A 2 12.58 7.36 -19.75
N THR A 3 13.01 8.61 -19.51
CA THR A 3 13.56 9.04 -18.20
C THR A 3 12.58 8.85 -17.04
N LYS A 4 11.30 9.18 -17.24
CA LYS A 4 10.24 9.05 -16.22
C LYS A 4 9.96 7.58 -15.89
N ALA A 5 9.92 6.71 -16.90
CA ALA A 5 9.74 5.27 -16.71
C ALA A 5 10.94 4.66 -15.96
N THR A 6 12.16 5.06 -16.30
CA THR A 6 13.39 4.60 -15.64
C THR A 6 13.45 5.07 -14.18
N GLU A 7 13.21 6.34 -13.89
CA GLU A 7 13.19 6.86 -12.51
C GLU A 7 12.10 6.21 -11.65
N SER A 8 10.90 6.05 -12.20
CA SER A 8 9.81 5.37 -11.49
C SER A 8 10.09 3.88 -11.30
N SER A 9 10.73 3.21 -12.25
CA SER A 9 11.04 1.78 -12.18
C SER A 9 12.03 1.42 -11.06
N VAL A 10 13.01 2.29 -10.78
CA VAL A 10 13.99 2.10 -9.69
C VAL A 10 13.30 2.14 -8.32
N ALA A 11 12.19 2.86 -8.22
CA ALA A 11 11.42 2.99 -6.98
C ALA A 11 10.36 1.87 -6.81
N VAL A 12 10.11 1.04 -7.83
CA VAL A 12 9.15 -0.07 -7.78
C VAL A 12 9.86 -1.30 -7.24
N ARG A 13 9.56 -1.68 -6.00
CA ARG A 13 10.10 -2.88 -5.34
C ARG A 13 9.70 -4.16 -6.04
N ALA A 14 8.51 -4.21 -6.67
CA ALA A 14 8.09 -5.37 -7.46
C ALA A 14 9.07 -5.71 -8.61
N PHE A 15 9.81 -4.73 -9.13
CA PHE A 15 10.82 -4.97 -10.18
C PHE A 15 12.13 -5.52 -9.64
N GLN A 16 12.34 -5.48 -8.32
CA GLN A 16 13.54 -5.97 -7.64
C GLN A 16 13.37 -7.43 -7.15
N GLN A 17 12.16 -8.00 -7.22
CA GLN A 17 11.86 -9.35 -6.75
C GLN A 17 12.13 -10.45 -7.81
N GLY A 18 12.71 -10.12 -8.96
CA GLY A 18 13.07 -11.09 -10.00
C GLY A 18 14.08 -10.54 -11.00
N GLU A 19 14.58 -11.40 -11.90
CA GLU A 19 15.44 -11.00 -13.02
C GLU A 19 14.62 -10.28 -14.10
N LEU A 20 14.29 -9.01 -13.85
CA LEU A 20 13.60 -8.17 -14.83
C LEU A 20 14.61 -7.44 -15.73
N ASP A 21 14.65 -7.82 -17.01
CA ASP A 21 15.39 -7.09 -18.04
C ASP A 21 14.55 -5.92 -18.56
N LEU A 22 14.50 -4.84 -17.77
CA LEU A 22 13.70 -3.65 -18.08
C LEU A 22 14.14 -3.00 -19.41
N GLU A 23 15.41 -3.09 -19.76
CA GLU A 23 15.95 -2.54 -21.00
C GLU A 23 15.34 -3.24 -22.21
N LYS A 24 15.30 -4.58 -22.22
CA LYS A 24 14.61 -5.33 -23.28
C LYS A 24 13.11 -5.06 -23.30
N ALA A 25 12.45 -4.98 -22.14
CA ALA A 25 11.02 -4.66 -22.07
C ALA A 25 10.71 -3.27 -22.66
N MET A 26 11.58 -2.28 -22.44
CA MET A 26 11.46 -0.94 -23.04
C MET A 26 11.68 -0.99 -24.56
N GLN A 27 12.63 -1.78 -25.06
CA GLN A 27 12.84 -1.97 -26.50
C GLN A 27 11.63 -2.63 -27.16
N GLU A 28 11.03 -3.63 -26.52
CA GLU A 28 9.79 -4.26 -27.00
C GLU A 28 8.61 -3.29 -27.01
N ALA A 29 8.45 -2.50 -25.94
CA ALA A 29 7.42 -1.47 -25.87
C ALA A 29 7.63 -0.37 -26.91
N GLN A 30 8.87 -0.02 -27.24
CA GLN A 30 9.19 0.91 -28.34
C GLN A 30 8.78 0.34 -29.69
N ARG A 31 9.06 -0.95 -29.94
CA ARG A 31 8.67 -1.63 -31.19
C ARG A 31 7.15 -1.67 -31.37
N LEU A 32 6.41 -1.71 -30.26
CA LEU A 32 4.94 -1.68 -30.24
C LEU A 32 4.32 -0.27 -30.19
N ASP A 33 5.14 0.79 -30.20
CA ASP A 33 4.73 2.18 -29.98
C ASP A 33 3.94 2.39 -28.66
N ALA A 34 4.25 1.57 -27.65
CA ALA A 34 3.54 1.49 -26.37
C ALA A 34 4.35 2.07 -25.19
N LEU A 35 5.43 2.82 -25.45
CA LEU A 35 6.30 3.39 -24.40
C LEU A 35 5.55 4.31 -23.44
N GLY A 36 4.55 5.06 -23.92
CA GLY A 36 3.70 5.91 -23.08
C GLY A 36 2.89 5.08 -22.08
N LEU A 37 2.26 4.00 -22.55
CA LEU A 37 1.48 3.08 -21.72
C LEU A 37 2.35 2.39 -20.67
N LEU A 38 3.55 1.95 -21.07
CA LEU A 38 4.51 1.38 -20.13
C LEU A 38 4.93 2.40 -19.05
N ALA A 39 5.27 3.63 -19.44
CA ALA A 39 5.67 4.68 -18.51
C ALA A 39 4.56 5.02 -17.51
N ASP A 40 3.31 5.08 -17.97
CA ASP A 40 2.16 5.33 -17.10
C ASP A 40 1.90 4.15 -16.16
N ALA A 41 2.01 2.90 -16.65
CA ALA A 41 1.87 1.71 -15.81
C ALA A 41 2.93 1.67 -14.69
N VAL A 42 4.19 1.94 -15.01
CA VAL A 42 5.28 2.01 -14.02
C VAL A 42 5.02 3.12 -13.00
N GLY A 43 4.56 4.29 -13.45
CA GLY A 43 4.20 5.40 -12.55
C GLY A 43 3.04 5.07 -11.61
N GLN A 44 2.04 4.31 -12.08
CA GLN A 44 0.94 3.82 -11.25
C GLN A 44 1.42 2.76 -10.25
N ALA A 45 2.29 1.85 -10.66
CA ALA A 45 2.89 0.85 -9.77
C ALA A 45 3.64 1.53 -8.61
N GLN A 46 4.48 2.52 -8.91
CA GLN A 46 5.20 3.30 -7.89
C GLN A 46 4.24 4.01 -6.93
N SER A 47 3.17 4.62 -7.47
CA SER A 47 2.15 5.31 -6.66
C SER A 47 1.42 4.36 -5.72
N LEU A 48 1.10 3.15 -6.20
CA LEU A 48 0.45 2.12 -5.40
C LEU A 48 1.36 1.63 -4.27
N GLU A 49 2.63 1.32 -4.54
CA GLU A 49 3.58 0.91 -3.49
C GLU A 49 3.76 2.00 -2.43
N SER A 50 3.90 3.27 -2.85
CA SER A 50 3.98 4.40 -1.93
C SER A 50 2.71 4.53 -1.07
N ALA A 51 1.53 4.34 -1.66
CA ALA A 51 0.26 4.37 -0.94
C ALA A 51 0.14 3.22 0.06
N VAL A 52 0.56 2.01 -0.30
CA VAL A 52 0.58 0.84 0.59
C VAL A 52 1.52 1.07 1.77
N LEU A 53 2.72 1.61 1.55
CA LEU A 53 3.65 1.94 2.64
C LEU A 53 3.07 2.97 3.61
N LYS A 54 2.44 4.03 3.08
CA LYS A 54 1.77 5.06 3.89
C LYS A 54 0.58 4.47 4.66
N LEU A 55 -0.19 3.60 4.01
CA LEU A 55 -1.31 2.89 4.63
C LEU A 55 -0.80 2.06 5.81
N HIS A 56 0.21 1.20 5.59
CA HIS A 56 0.79 0.34 6.62
C HIS A 56 1.31 1.16 7.81
N THR A 57 2.08 2.21 7.55
CA THR A 57 2.64 3.08 8.60
C THR A 57 1.54 3.76 9.43
N SER A 58 0.51 4.29 8.75
CA SER A 58 -0.61 4.97 9.41
C SER A 58 -1.49 4.00 10.19
N TRP A 59 -1.72 2.81 9.63
CA TRP A 59 -2.49 1.74 10.24
C TRP A 59 -1.82 1.22 11.53
N ARG A 60 -0.52 0.91 11.49
CA ARG A 60 0.25 0.49 12.68
C ARG A 60 0.23 1.55 13.77
N ARG A 61 0.39 2.82 13.40
CA ARG A 61 0.34 3.94 14.34
C ARG A 61 -1.06 4.09 14.95
N LEU A 62 -2.12 3.95 14.17
CA LEU A 62 -3.50 4.01 14.65
C LEU A 62 -3.80 2.88 15.65
N GLY A 63 -3.37 1.64 15.34
CA GLY A 63 -3.49 0.50 16.26
C GLY A 63 -2.84 0.78 17.61
N GLY A 64 -1.57 1.21 17.62
CA GLY A 64 -0.86 1.51 18.87
C GLY A 64 -1.46 2.69 19.67
N LEU A 65 -1.97 3.72 18.99
CA LEU A 65 -2.66 4.83 19.68
C LEU A 65 -3.98 4.36 20.31
N GLN A 66 -4.74 3.53 19.59
CA GLN A 66 -6.00 3.00 20.10
C GLN A 66 -5.79 2.12 21.32
N GLU A 67 -4.79 1.23 21.30
CA GLU A 67 -4.47 0.38 22.46
C GLU A 67 -4.10 1.21 23.69
N ARG A 68 -3.24 2.22 23.52
CA ARG A 68 -2.85 3.12 24.62
C ARG A 68 -4.04 3.90 25.18
N LEU A 69 -4.84 4.52 24.30
CA LEU A 69 -6.03 5.25 24.72
C LEU A 69 -7.07 4.33 25.35
N TRP A 70 -7.14 3.05 24.94
CA TRP A 70 -8.02 2.06 25.53
C TRP A 70 -7.61 1.70 26.97
N VAL A 71 -6.31 1.64 27.26
CA VAL A 71 -5.78 1.42 28.61
C VAL A 71 -6.00 2.66 29.49
N GLU A 72 -5.75 3.85 28.96
CA GLU A 72 -5.95 5.12 29.68
C GLU A 72 -7.43 5.45 29.89
N SER A 73 -8.31 4.96 29.02
CA SER A 73 -9.76 5.07 29.19
C SER A 73 -10.20 4.28 30.43
N GLY A 74 -10.68 4.99 31.46
CA GLY A 74 -11.32 4.35 32.61
C GLY A 74 -12.75 3.88 32.31
N SER A 75 -13.44 3.36 33.34
CA SER A 75 -14.89 3.10 33.28
C SER A 75 -15.72 4.37 33.14
N SER A 76 -15.14 5.54 33.44
CA SER A 76 -15.81 6.85 33.42
C SER A 76 -15.77 7.57 32.07
N THR A 77 -15.27 6.93 31.00
CA THR A 77 -15.15 7.55 29.65
C THR A 77 -15.95 6.79 28.57
N PRO A 78 -17.27 6.62 28.72
CA PRO A 78 -18.08 5.81 27.79
C PRO A 78 -18.05 6.33 26.35
N TYR A 79 -18.15 7.65 26.14
CA TYR A 79 -18.10 8.24 24.79
C TYR A 79 -16.73 8.07 24.12
N LEU A 80 -15.66 8.04 24.90
CA LEU A 80 -14.33 7.76 24.37
C LEU A 80 -14.21 6.29 23.93
N ARG A 81 -14.81 5.37 24.70
CA ARG A 81 -14.89 3.95 24.32
C ARG A 81 -15.65 3.75 23.01
N ASP A 82 -16.74 4.50 22.79
CA ASP A 82 -17.50 4.45 21.54
C ASP A 82 -16.64 4.90 20.33
N VAL A 83 -15.89 5.99 20.49
CA VAL A 83 -14.94 6.47 19.46
C VAL A 83 -13.86 5.43 19.19
N LEU A 84 -13.26 4.86 20.24
CA LEU A 84 -12.23 3.81 20.09
C LEU A 84 -12.81 2.56 19.40
N SER A 85 -14.04 2.17 19.72
CA SER A 85 -14.73 1.07 19.05
C SER A 85 -14.97 1.35 17.57
N ALA A 86 -15.33 2.59 17.19
CA ALA A 86 -15.46 2.98 15.80
C ALA A 86 -14.11 2.94 15.06
N LEU A 87 -13.04 3.45 15.68
CA LEU A 87 -11.68 3.42 15.14
C LEU A 87 -11.14 1.99 14.98
N GLN A 88 -11.61 1.04 15.79
CA GLN A 88 -11.24 -0.37 15.67
C GLN A 88 -11.53 -0.96 14.28
N SER A 89 -12.55 -0.45 13.59
CA SER A 89 -12.90 -0.88 12.23
C SER A 89 -11.83 -0.53 11.18
N LEU A 90 -10.94 0.41 11.52
CA LEU A 90 -9.85 0.89 10.66
C LEU A 90 -8.46 0.45 11.15
N SER A 91 -8.33 0.03 12.41
CA SER A 91 -7.06 -0.45 13.00
C SER A 91 -6.96 -1.98 13.09
N GLY A 92 -8.07 -2.70 12.94
CA GLY A 92 -8.07 -4.17 12.95
C GLY A 92 -7.47 -4.79 11.68
N ALA A 93 -7.28 -6.12 11.70
CA ALA A 93 -6.71 -6.89 10.59
C ALA A 93 -7.55 -6.85 9.30
N THR A 94 -8.85 -6.55 9.42
CA THR A 94 -9.75 -6.35 8.29
C THR A 94 -10.26 -4.93 8.29
N LEU A 95 -9.66 -4.06 7.48
CA LEU A 95 -10.11 -2.70 7.27
C LEU A 95 -11.39 -2.71 6.43
N ARG A 96 -12.39 -1.96 6.88
CA ARG A 96 -13.61 -1.71 6.13
C ARG A 96 -13.67 -0.23 5.82
N VAL A 97 -13.42 0.14 4.57
CA VAL A 97 -13.43 1.53 4.13
C VAL A 97 -14.53 1.71 3.10
N SER A 98 -15.45 2.63 3.39
CA SER A 98 -16.40 3.12 2.40
C SER A 98 -15.70 4.16 1.54
N LEU A 99 -15.65 3.95 0.23
CA LEU A 99 -15.04 4.92 -0.69
C LEU A 99 -15.95 6.12 -1.02
N GLY A 100 -17.07 6.25 -0.30
CA GLY A 100 -18.06 7.32 -0.48
C GLY A 100 -18.84 7.24 -1.79
N GLU A 101 -19.72 8.22 -1.98
CA GLU A 101 -20.53 8.41 -3.20
C GLU A 101 -19.65 8.59 -4.46
N LEU A 102 -18.46 9.19 -4.31
CA LEU A 102 -17.51 9.46 -5.39
C LEU A 102 -16.95 8.20 -6.07
N ALA A 103 -17.03 7.04 -5.41
CA ALA A 103 -16.67 5.73 -5.98
C ALA A 103 -17.91 4.85 -6.25
N GLY A 104 -19.08 5.46 -6.38
CA GLY A 104 -20.35 4.76 -6.63
C GLY A 104 -20.90 4.01 -5.42
N GLY A 105 -20.63 4.49 -4.20
CA GLY A 105 -21.14 3.88 -2.97
C GLY A 105 -20.50 2.54 -2.61
N LYS A 106 -19.41 2.15 -3.29
CA LYS A 106 -18.75 0.86 -3.07
C LYS A 106 -18.07 0.84 -1.70
N ARG A 107 -18.33 -0.24 -0.96
CA ARG A 107 -17.57 -0.59 0.25
C ARG A 107 -16.43 -1.50 -0.14
N VAL A 108 -15.21 -1.11 0.19
CA VAL A 108 -14.02 -1.92 -0.01
C VAL A 108 -13.61 -2.52 1.33
N ARG A 109 -13.38 -3.83 1.31
CA ARG A 109 -12.83 -4.56 2.44
C ARG A 109 -11.39 -4.92 2.09
N LEU A 110 -10.47 -4.50 2.93
CA LEU A 110 -9.05 -4.81 2.81
C LEU A 110 -8.68 -5.72 3.97
N GLN A 111 -8.05 -6.85 3.68
CA GLN A 111 -7.43 -7.68 4.70
C GLN A 111 -5.92 -7.48 4.60
N LEU A 112 -5.31 -7.01 5.69
CA LEU A 112 -3.87 -6.88 5.75
C LEU A 112 -3.32 -8.18 6.32
N VAL A 113 -2.52 -8.87 5.51
CA VAL A 113 -1.75 -10.04 5.92
C VAL A 113 -0.31 -9.58 5.97
N GLU A 114 0.25 -9.50 7.19
CA GLU A 114 1.68 -9.27 7.35
C GLU A 114 2.39 -10.60 7.16
N GLU A 115 3.14 -10.72 6.07
CA GLU A 115 4.04 -11.87 5.86
C GLU A 115 5.27 -11.69 6.75
N SER A 116 5.67 -12.78 7.43
CA SER A 116 6.84 -12.74 8.30
C SER A 116 8.10 -12.52 7.47
N PRO A 117 9.07 -11.71 7.94
CA PRO A 117 10.30 -11.45 7.18
C PRO A 117 11.09 -12.73 6.86
N ASP A 118 10.89 -13.80 7.65
CA ASP A 118 11.49 -15.13 7.43
C ASP A 118 10.91 -15.89 6.22
N GLN A 119 9.83 -15.38 5.61
CA GLN A 119 9.20 -15.93 4.40
C GLN A 119 9.45 -15.08 3.15
N LEU A 120 10.14 -13.94 3.30
CA LEU A 120 10.57 -13.13 2.17
C LEU A 120 11.92 -13.63 1.73
N ASP A 121 12.00 -14.22 0.53
CA ASP A 121 13.29 -14.49 -0.09
C ASP A 121 14.08 -13.16 -0.14
N PRO A 122 15.29 -13.12 0.43
CA PRO A 122 16.09 -11.91 0.41
C PRO A 122 16.32 -11.51 -1.06
N PRO A 123 16.26 -10.20 -1.38
CA PRO A 123 16.52 -9.76 -2.74
C PRO A 123 17.90 -10.29 -3.18
N PRO A 124 18.02 -10.82 -4.41
CA PRO A 124 19.30 -11.29 -4.91
C PRO A 124 20.31 -10.15 -4.81
N MET A 125 21.40 -10.39 -4.08
CA MET A 125 22.48 -9.40 -3.92
C MET A 125 23.11 -9.14 -5.30
N PRO A 126 23.42 -7.87 -5.62
CA PRO A 126 24.07 -7.50 -6.89
C PRO A 126 25.50 -8.04 -7.03
#